data_AF-A0A3G6UU43-F1
#
_entry.id   AF-A0A3G6UU43-F1
#
_cell.length_a   1.000
_cell.length_b   1.000
_cell.length_c   1.000
_cell.angle_alpha   90.00
_cell.angle_beta   90.00
_cell.angle_gamma   90.00
#
_symmetry.space_group_name_H-M   'P 1'
#
loop_
_entity.id
_entity.type
_entity.pdbx_description
1 polymer ?
#
loop_
_entity_poly.entity_id
_entity_poly.type
_entity_poly.pdbx_seq_one_letter_code
_entity_poly.pdbx_strand_id
1 'polypeptide(L)'
;MKKALLAGIGAMMLISTLSMPAASAAQTAGYSNAVKNGDALAAKTRAFRQAIGTKQMTAINSQYNAFTSSLKSTEASIGKVSGASNRNALLKKYVAPAKIELERTIYEVSQYRLLQSMESKNLQASYTIDSDLSKLDRLKKRAAQIKESGGYPALDPAIGYYLRKKEAIAEGAYTMTYVDAYKILVNKDRNIYYANNMYDYLSRHIKETEKRIGQVSGSSARADLQKTYVQPGKKEIERTIYYISRHRLMNSLFALAQSGKKEEAKAQLPELDRLKEKAERIVQEGGYEPVPAEIKNNLDEDEQQLRELIDGK
;
A
#
# COMPACT_ATOMS: atom_id res chain seq x y z
N MET A 1 -10.23 36.49 -75.38
CA MET A 1 -10.89 35.86 -76.55
C MET A 1 -9.83 35.21 -77.42
N LYS A 2 -9.77 33.88 -77.49
CA LYS A 2 -9.15 33.10 -78.58
C LYS A 2 -9.74 31.68 -78.53
N LYS A 3 -10.48 31.34 -79.59
CA LYS A 3 -11.01 30.01 -79.91
C LYS A 3 -9.93 29.18 -80.61
N ALA A 4 -10.25 27.89 -80.77
CA ALA A 4 -9.68 26.85 -81.65
C ALA A 4 -8.73 25.87 -80.92
N LEU A 5 -8.73 24.56 -81.16
CA LEU A 5 -9.36 23.74 -82.21
C LEU A 5 -9.37 22.28 -81.71
N LEU A 6 -10.41 21.52 -82.06
CA LEU A 6 -10.47 20.06 -81.98
C LEU A 6 -9.42 19.40 -82.91
N ALA A 7 -8.84 18.30 -82.47
CA ALA A 7 -8.51 17.14 -83.30
C ALA A 7 -8.29 15.91 -82.40
N GLY A 8 -9.05 14.85 -82.66
CA GLY A 8 -8.90 13.56 -82.01
C GLY A 8 -7.92 12.67 -82.76
N ILE A 9 -7.24 11.79 -82.04
CA ILE A 9 -6.56 10.61 -82.56
C ILE A 9 -6.82 9.47 -81.57
N GLY A 10 -7.47 8.42 -82.07
CA GLY A 10 -7.70 7.19 -81.34
C GLY A 10 -6.40 6.43 -81.14
N ALA A 11 -6.16 5.97 -79.90
CA ALA A 11 -5.09 5.06 -79.56
C ALA A 11 -5.69 3.70 -79.19
N MET A 12 -5.23 2.66 -79.90
CA MET A 12 -5.59 1.26 -79.72
C MET A 12 -5.35 0.81 -78.27
N MET A 13 -6.39 0.26 -77.63
CA MET A 13 -6.25 -0.50 -76.40
C MET A 13 -5.61 -1.86 -76.71
N LEU A 14 -4.32 -2.00 -76.39
CA LEU A 14 -3.69 -3.30 -76.20
C LEU A 14 -4.09 -3.82 -74.82
N ILE A 15 -5.02 -4.77 -74.79
CA ILE A 15 -5.40 -5.52 -73.59
C ILE A 15 -4.30 -6.53 -73.30
N SER A 16 -3.25 -6.09 -72.60
CA SER A 16 -2.31 -7.00 -71.95
C SER A 16 -3.03 -7.63 -70.75
N THR A 17 -3.39 -8.91 -70.87
CA THR A 17 -3.89 -9.74 -69.78
C THR A 17 -2.75 -9.96 -68.77
N LEU A 18 -2.58 -8.99 -67.87
CA LEU A 18 -1.80 -9.19 -66.65
C LEU A 18 -2.55 -10.22 -65.81
N SER A 19 -2.05 -11.45 -65.79
CA SER A 19 -2.44 -12.49 -64.85
C SER A 19 -2.17 -11.95 -63.44
N MET A 20 -3.20 -11.39 -62.79
CA MET A 20 -3.12 -11.06 -61.39
C MET A 20 -2.86 -12.35 -60.60
N PRO A 21 -1.80 -12.42 -59.78
CA PRO A 21 -1.62 -13.57 -58.91
C PRO A 21 -2.86 -13.67 -58.01
N ALA A 22 -3.44 -14.87 -57.94
CA ALA A 22 -4.58 -15.18 -57.10
C ALA A 22 -4.24 -14.97 -55.62
N ALA A 23 -4.37 -13.73 -55.14
CA ALA A 23 -4.31 -13.38 -53.74
C ALA A 23 -5.66 -13.72 -53.10
N SER A 24 -5.96 -14.98 -52.77
CA SER A 24 -7.33 -15.26 -52.27
C SER A 24 -7.57 -16.59 -51.54
N ALA A 25 -6.75 -16.97 -50.55
CA ALA A 25 -7.22 -17.95 -49.55
C ALA A 25 -6.55 -17.79 -48.17
N ALA A 26 -5.22 -17.59 -48.13
CA ALA A 26 -4.52 -17.34 -46.87
C ALA A 26 -4.84 -15.96 -46.26
N GLN A 27 -5.18 -14.97 -47.10
CA GLN A 27 -5.57 -13.63 -46.68
C GLN A 27 -6.90 -13.60 -45.90
N THR A 28 -7.81 -14.56 -46.12
CA THR A 28 -9.15 -14.56 -45.47
C THR A 28 -9.15 -15.31 -44.14
N ALA A 29 -8.46 -16.44 -44.02
CA ALA A 29 -8.44 -17.23 -42.77
C ALA A 29 -7.76 -16.48 -41.61
N GLY A 30 -6.62 -15.83 -41.86
CA GLY A 30 -5.90 -15.04 -40.85
C GLY A 30 -6.71 -13.81 -40.39
N TYR A 31 -7.34 -13.11 -41.33
CA TYR A 31 -8.21 -11.97 -41.04
C TYR A 31 -9.46 -12.40 -40.25
N SER A 32 -10.15 -13.46 -40.68
CA SER A 32 -11.33 -13.99 -40.01
C SER A 32 -11.05 -14.41 -38.56
N ASN A 33 -9.94 -15.12 -38.33
CA ASN A 33 -9.51 -15.50 -36.98
C ASN A 33 -9.21 -14.27 -36.11
N ALA A 34 -8.56 -13.25 -36.66
CA ALA A 34 -8.28 -12.00 -35.94
C ALA A 34 -9.56 -11.23 -35.60
N VAL A 35 -10.55 -11.19 -36.49
CA VAL A 35 -11.87 -10.60 -36.23
C VAL A 35 -12.58 -11.36 -35.11
N LYS A 36 -12.63 -12.70 -35.19
CA LYS A 36 -13.24 -13.55 -34.14
C LYS A 36 -12.60 -13.30 -32.77
N ASN A 37 -11.26 -13.27 -32.69
CA ASN A 37 -10.54 -12.97 -31.46
C ASN A 37 -10.78 -11.53 -30.99
N GLY A 38 -10.85 -10.57 -31.93
CA GLY A 38 -11.18 -9.18 -31.66
C GLY A 38 -12.58 -9.00 -31.07
N ASP A 39 -13.59 -9.67 -31.61
CA ASP A 39 -14.96 -9.61 -31.10
C ASP A 39 -15.07 -10.23 -29.70
N ALA A 40 -14.35 -11.32 -29.44
CA ALA A 40 -14.23 -11.89 -28.10
C ALA A 40 -13.54 -10.93 -27.12
N LEU A 41 -12.47 -10.24 -27.53
CA LEU A 41 -11.83 -9.20 -26.73
C LEU A 41 -12.77 -8.01 -26.48
N ALA A 42 -13.56 -7.59 -27.47
CA ALA A 42 -14.55 -6.51 -27.31
C ALA A 42 -15.61 -6.89 -26.27
N ALA A 43 -16.09 -8.14 -26.27
CA ALA A 43 -16.99 -8.65 -25.24
C ALA A 43 -16.35 -8.63 -23.85
N LYS A 44 -15.11 -9.11 -23.71
CA LYS A 44 -14.37 -9.04 -22.44
C LYS A 44 -14.08 -7.60 -21.99
N THR A 45 -13.84 -6.68 -22.92
CA THR A 45 -13.66 -5.26 -22.63
C THR A 45 -14.95 -4.67 -22.02
N ARG A 46 -16.12 -5.00 -22.56
CA ARG A 46 -17.41 -4.60 -21.98
C ARG A 46 -17.63 -5.20 -20.59
N ALA A 47 -17.35 -6.50 -20.41
CA ALA A 47 -17.46 -7.15 -19.11
C ALA A 47 -16.50 -6.56 -18.06
N PHE A 48 -15.26 -6.24 -18.47
CA PHE A 48 -14.29 -5.60 -17.59
C PHE A 48 -14.72 -4.17 -17.21
N ARG A 49 -15.27 -3.39 -18.15
CA ARG A 49 -15.91 -2.10 -17.86
C ARG A 49 -17.06 -2.21 -16.87
N GLN A 50 -17.91 -3.23 -17.01
CA GLN A 50 -18.98 -3.49 -16.04
C GLN A 50 -18.41 -3.81 -14.66
N ALA A 51 -17.36 -4.64 -14.58
CA ALA A 51 -16.67 -4.93 -13.33
C ALA A 51 -16.10 -3.66 -12.68
N ILE A 52 -15.48 -2.75 -13.46
CA ILE A 52 -15.05 -1.43 -12.98
C ILE A 52 -16.24 -0.62 -12.45
N GLY A 53 -17.37 -0.64 -13.17
CA GLY A 53 -18.61 0.04 -12.78
C GLY A 53 -19.22 -0.44 -11.46
N THR A 54 -18.92 -1.67 -11.02
CA THR A 54 -19.32 -2.16 -9.69
C THR A 54 -18.59 -1.48 -8.54
N LYS A 55 -17.45 -0.83 -8.82
CA LYS A 55 -16.56 -0.19 -7.84
C LYS A 55 -15.94 -1.17 -6.83
N GLN A 56 -16.08 -2.48 -7.05
CA GLN A 56 -15.55 -3.53 -6.19
C GLN A 56 -14.20 -4.03 -6.72
N MET A 57 -13.12 -3.81 -5.96
CA MET A 57 -11.79 -4.25 -6.38
C MET A 57 -11.67 -5.78 -6.53
N THR A 58 -12.47 -6.56 -5.80
CA THR A 58 -12.55 -8.01 -5.96
C THR A 58 -13.04 -8.41 -7.35
N ALA A 59 -14.10 -7.76 -7.86
CA ALA A 59 -14.66 -8.00 -9.18
C ALA A 59 -13.72 -7.54 -10.30
N ILE A 60 -13.06 -6.39 -10.12
CA ILE A 60 -12.05 -5.90 -11.08
C ILE A 60 -10.87 -6.87 -11.13
N ASN A 61 -10.33 -7.25 -9.98
CA ASN A 61 -9.17 -8.14 -9.88
C ASN A 61 -9.44 -9.53 -10.48
N SER A 62 -10.63 -10.09 -10.26
CA SER A 62 -10.99 -11.44 -10.75
C SER A 62 -11.01 -11.53 -12.28
N GLN A 63 -11.37 -10.44 -12.96
CA GLN A 63 -11.39 -10.37 -14.42
C GLN A 63 -10.03 -9.99 -15.03
N TYR A 64 -9.17 -9.31 -14.28
CA TYR A 64 -7.96 -8.66 -14.79
C TYR A 64 -7.02 -9.59 -15.56
N ASN A 65 -6.69 -10.77 -15.01
CA ASN A 65 -5.73 -11.69 -15.63
C ASN A 65 -6.28 -12.27 -16.94
N ALA A 66 -7.53 -12.76 -16.92
CA ALA A 66 -8.16 -13.32 -18.11
C ALA A 66 -8.33 -12.27 -19.22
N PHE A 67 -8.65 -11.02 -18.84
CA PHE A 67 -8.73 -9.90 -19.77
C PHE A 67 -7.37 -9.58 -20.39
N THR A 68 -6.31 -9.47 -19.58
CA THR A 68 -4.93 -9.23 -20.04
C THR A 68 -4.45 -10.32 -21.00
N SER A 69 -4.73 -11.60 -20.70
CA SER A 69 -4.37 -12.71 -21.58
C SER A 69 -5.12 -12.67 -22.92
N SER A 70 -6.40 -12.30 -22.90
CA SER A 70 -7.19 -12.14 -24.13
C SER A 70 -6.66 -11.01 -25.01
N LEU A 71 -6.22 -9.90 -24.41
CA LEU A 71 -5.61 -8.79 -25.13
C LEU A 71 -4.35 -9.25 -25.88
N LYS A 72 -3.41 -9.89 -25.16
CA LYS A 72 -2.16 -10.40 -25.75
C LYS A 72 -2.41 -11.39 -26.88
N SER A 73 -3.33 -12.33 -26.69
CA SER A 73 -3.70 -13.31 -27.72
C SER A 73 -4.29 -12.63 -28.97
N THR A 74 -5.13 -11.62 -28.78
CA THR A 74 -5.74 -10.86 -29.88
C THR A 74 -4.71 -10.05 -30.64
N GLU A 75 -3.77 -9.39 -29.95
CA GLU A 75 -2.66 -8.68 -30.58
C GLU A 75 -1.80 -9.62 -31.44
N ALA A 76 -1.46 -10.80 -30.91
CA ALA A 76 -0.72 -11.81 -31.66
C ALA A 76 -1.50 -12.30 -32.90
N SER A 77 -2.83 -12.48 -32.77
CA SER A 77 -3.69 -12.86 -33.89
C SER A 77 -3.75 -11.77 -34.97
N ILE A 78 -3.85 -10.50 -34.58
CA ILE A 78 -3.84 -9.36 -35.50
C ILE A 78 -2.47 -9.21 -36.17
N GLY A 79 -1.37 -9.50 -35.45
CA GLY A 79 -0.02 -9.50 -36.01
C GLY A 79 0.17 -10.45 -37.20
N LYS A 80 -0.62 -11.52 -37.27
CA LYS A 80 -0.63 -12.49 -38.39
C LYS A 80 -1.45 -12.03 -39.60
N VAL A 81 -2.18 -10.93 -39.52
CA VAL A 81 -3.02 -10.42 -40.61
C VAL A 81 -2.16 -9.75 -41.68
N SER A 82 -2.41 -10.12 -42.94
CA SER A 82 -1.75 -9.52 -44.11
C SER A 82 -2.23 -8.08 -44.36
N GLY A 83 -1.28 -7.21 -44.68
CA GLY A 83 -1.53 -5.78 -44.94
C GLY A 83 -1.53 -4.92 -43.67
N ALA A 84 -0.67 -3.90 -43.65
CA ALA A 84 -0.55 -2.98 -42.51
C ALA A 84 -1.85 -2.20 -42.25
N SER A 85 -2.56 -1.80 -43.30
CA SER A 85 -3.85 -1.11 -43.20
C SER A 85 -4.89 -1.95 -42.43
N ASN A 86 -5.03 -3.23 -42.78
CA ASN A 86 -5.94 -4.16 -42.10
C ASN A 86 -5.56 -4.35 -40.62
N ARG A 87 -4.26 -4.53 -40.33
CA ARG A 87 -3.77 -4.63 -38.94
C ARG A 87 -4.10 -3.38 -38.15
N ASN A 88 -3.82 -2.20 -38.68
CA ASN A 88 -4.09 -0.92 -38.02
C ASN A 88 -5.58 -0.73 -37.74
N ALA A 89 -6.45 -1.10 -38.68
CA ALA A 89 -7.90 -1.05 -38.49
C ALA A 89 -8.36 -1.97 -37.35
N LEU A 90 -7.86 -3.21 -37.30
CA LEU A 90 -8.20 -4.17 -36.24
C LEU A 90 -7.63 -3.74 -34.87
N LEU A 91 -6.39 -3.25 -34.82
CA LEU A 91 -5.77 -2.72 -33.61
C LEU A 91 -6.57 -1.54 -33.05
N LYS A 92 -6.95 -0.59 -33.91
CA LYS A 92 -7.78 0.56 -33.53
C LYS A 92 -9.16 0.14 -33.01
N LYS A 93 -9.79 -0.84 -33.67
CA LYS A 93 -11.14 -1.31 -33.31
C LYS A 93 -11.17 -2.10 -32.00
N TYR A 94 -10.22 -3.00 -31.79
CA TYR A 94 -10.29 -3.99 -30.70
C TYR A 94 -9.26 -3.79 -29.59
N VAL A 95 -8.01 -3.48 -29.95
CA VAL A 95 -6.88 -3.44 -29.00
C VAL A 95 -6.83 -2.10 -28.26
N ALA A 96 -6.97 -0.98 -28.97
CA ALA A 96 -6.87 0.34 -28.35
C ALA A 96 -7.90 0.57 -27.23
N PRO A 97 -9.20 0.26 -27.39
CA PRO A 97 -10.16 0.39 -26.30
C PRO A 97 -9.83 -0.51 -25.10
N ALA A 98 -9.34 -1.73 -25.35
CA ALA A 98 -8.98 -2.67 -24.30
C ALA A 98 -7.75 -2.20 -23.50
N LYS A 99 -6.73 -1.65 -24.18
CA LYS A 99 -5.53 -1.08 -23.53
C LYS A 99 -5.87 0.09 -22.62
N ILE A 100 -6.74 0.99 -23.05
CA ILE A 100 -7.21 2.12 -22.21
C ILE A 100 -7.78 1.61 -20.88
N GLU A 101 -8.63 0.58 -20.93
CA GLU A 101 -9.22 -0.02 -19.72
C GLU A 101 -8.18 -0.69 -18.82
N LEU A 102 -7.20 -1.35 -19.41
CA LEU A 102 -6.11 -2.01 -18.68
C LEU A 102 -5.20 -0.99 -18.00
N GLU A 103 -4.71 -0.02 -18.76
CA GLU A 103 -3.74 0.98 -18.29
C GLU A 103 -4.33 1.90 -17.23
N ARG A 104 -5.62 2.26 -17.35
CA ARG A 104 -6.27 3.07 -16.32
C ARG A 104 -6.50 2.34 -14.99
N THR A 105 -6.46 1.00 -14.95
CA THR A 105 -6.78 0.17 -13.76
C THR A 105 -5.61 -0.64 -13.19
N ILE A 106 -4.50 -0.78 -13.93
CA ILE A 106 -3.38 -1.67 -13.56
C ILE A 106 -2.81 -1.38 -12.17
N TYR A 107 -2.69 -0.12 -11.79
CA TYR A 107 -2.10 0.26 -10.52
C TYR A 107 -3.06 0.04 -9.35
N GLU A 108 -4.37 0.20 -9.52
CA GLU A 108 -5.37 -0.15 -8.50
C GLU A 108 -5.39 -1.66 -8.26
N VAL A 109 -5.34 -2.47 -9.31
CA VAL A 109 -5.23 -3.94 -9.18
C VAL A 109 -3.92 -4.33 -8.48
N SER A 110 -2.82 -3.66 -8.81
CA SER A 110 -1.52 -3.89 -8.17
C SER A 110 -1.52 -3.51 -6.69
N GLN A 111 -2.14 -2.37 -6.34
CA GLN A 111 -2.33 -1.94 -4.94
C GLN A 111 -3.17 -2.97 -4.18
N TYR A 112 -4.29 -3.41 -4.75
CA TYR A 112 -5.16 -4.41 -4.13
C TYR A 112 -4.42 -5.72 -3.83
N ARG A 113 -3.69 -6.26 -4.81
CA ARG A 113 -2.92 -7.51 -4.63
C ARG A 113 -1.80 -7.36 -3.60
N LEU A 114 -1.12 -6.20 -3.59
CA LEU A 114 -0.08 -5.92 -2.60
C LEU A 114 -0.69 -5.89 -1.18
N LEU A 115 -1.81 -5.19 -1.01
CA LEU A 115 -2.52 -5.12 0.28
C LEU A 115 -2.98 -6.51 0.75
N GLN A 116 -3.51 -7.35 -0.15
CA GLN A 116 -3.82 -8.74 0.20
C GLN A 116 -2.59 -9.54 0.62
N SER A 117 -1.45 -9.32 -0.04
CA SER A 117 -0.20 -9.97 0.34
C SER A 117 0.33 -9.47 1.69
N MET A 118 0.11 -8.21 2.04
CA MET A 118 0.51 -7.67 3.34
C MET A 118 -0.36 -8.30 4.44
N GLU A 119 -1.69 -8.32 4.24
CA GLU A 119 -2.65 -8.96 5.15
C GLU A 119 -2.29 -10.43 5.44
N SER A 120 -1.84 -11.20 4.44
CA SER A 120 -1.45 -12.61 4.64
C SER A 120 -0.07 -12.81 5.26
N LYS A 121 0.84 -11.84 5.13
CA LYS A 121 2.21 -11.92 5.65
C LYS A 121 2.39 -11.33 7.04
N ASN A 122 1.45 -10.50 7.52
CA ASN A 122 1.53 -9.83 8.83
C ASN A 122 1.76 -10.79 10.02
N LEU A 123 1.44 -12.08 9.88
CA LEU A 123 1.64 -13.09 10.92
C LEU A 123 3.00 -13.83 10.83
N GLN A 124 3.82 -13.53 9.83
CA GLN A 124 5.12 -14.17 9.63
C GLN A 124 6.19 -13.45 10.46
N ALA A 125 6.93 -14.19 11.27
CA ALA A 125 7.88 -13.61 12.24
C ALA A 125 8.96 -12.70 11.62
N SER A 126 9.37 -12.94 10.37
CA SER A 126 10.41 -12.15 9.69
C SER A 126 9.86 -11.03 8.80
N TYR A 127 8.54 -10.89 8.71
CA TYR A 127 7.94 -9.93 7.80
C TYR A 127 7.97 -8.50 8.36
N THR A 128 8.34 -7.56 7.50
CA THR A 128 8.25 -6.13 7.78
C THR A 128 7.40 -5.43 6.73
N ILE A 129 6.49 -4.56 7.19
CA ILE A 129 5.51 -3.92 6.30
C ILE A 129 6.11 -2.74 5.51
N ASP A 130 7.21 -2.15 5.99
CA ASP A 130 7.76 -0.86 5.53
C ASP A 130 8.11 -0.86 4.02
N SER A 131 8.70 -1.95 3.52
CA SER A 131 9.04 -2.10 2.10
C SER A 131 7.79 -2.14 1.21
N ASP A 132 6.76 -2.88 1.66
CA ASP A 132 5.50 -3.02 0.93
C ASP A 132 4.67 -1.72 0.99
N LEU A 133 4.68 -0.98 2.11
CA LEU A 133 4.09 0.36 2.18
C LEU A 133 4.78 1.35 1.23
N SER A 134 6.12 1.34 1.21
CA SER A 134 6.88 2.19 0.29
C SER A 134 6.56 1.86 -1.17
N LYS A 135 6.37 0.57 -1.49
CA LYS A 135 5.91 0.12 -2.80
C LYS A 135 4.47 0.58 -3.07
N LEU A 136 3.57 0.50 -2.10
CA LEU A 136 2.19 0.95 -2.22
C LEU A 136 2.12 2.45 -2.55
N ASP A 137 2.90 3.28 -1.88
CA ASP A 137 2.95 4.72 -2.15
C ASP A 137 3.50 5.04 -3.55
N ARG A 138 4.48 4.26 -4.06
CA ARG A 138 4.90 4.35 -5.46
C ARG A 138 3.79 3.97 -6.44
N LEU A 139 3.03 2.91 -6.14
CA LEU A 139 1.91 2.48 -6.98
C LEU A 139 0.81 3.54 -7.04
N LYS A 140 0.49 4.20 -5.93
CA LYS A 140 -0.48 5.32 -5.89
C LYS A 140 -0.04 6.49 -6.78
N LYS A 141 1.23 6.90 -6.68
CA LYS A 141 1.78 7.97 -7.52
C LYS A 141 1.69 7.62 -9.01
N ARG A 142 2.10 6.40 -9.38
CA ARG A 142 2.00 5.93 -10.76
C ARG A 142 0.56 5.80 -11.25
N ALA A 143 -0.38 5.46 -10.37
CA ALA A 143 -1.81 5.39 -10.70
C ALA A 143 -2.37 6.74 -11.15
N ALA A 144 -1.94 7.83 -10.53
CA ALA A 144 -2.29 9.19 -10.94
C ALA A 144 -1.58 9.58 -12.25
N GLN A 145 -0.26 9.38 -12.32
CA GLN A 145 0.57 9.74 -13.47
C GLN A 145 0.10 9.09 -14.78
N ILE A 146 -0.23 7.79 -14.77
CA ILE A 146 -0.66 7.10 -16.00
C ILE A 146 -2.00 7.63 -16.52
N LYS A 147 -2.90 8.05 -15.61
CA LYS A 147 -4.20 8.59 -15.99
C LYS A 147 -4.05 9.99 -16.56
N GLU A 148 -3.18 10.80 -15.96
CA GLU A 148 -2.84 12.13 -16.45
C GLU A 148 -2.15 12.07 -17.82
N SER A 149 -1.06 11.29 -17.96
CA SER A 149 -0.31 11.20 -19.21
C SER A 149 -1.10 10.55 -20.35
N GLY A 150 -1.99 9.61 -20.01
CA GLY A 150 -2.84 8.91 -20.98
C GLY A 150 -4.13 9.66 -21.32
N GLY A 151 -4.47 10.75 -20.62
CA GLY A 151 -5.76 11.43 -20.74
C GLY A 151 -6.94 10.53 -20.38
N TYR A 152 -6.73 9.56 -19.48
CA TYR A 152 -7.77 8.61 -19.09
C TYR A 152 -8.67 9.21 -18.00
N PRO A 153 -9.99 8.99 -18.07
CA PRO A 153 -10.88 9.36 -16.97
C PRO A 153 -10.45 8.72 -15.66
N ALA A 154 -10.56 9.48 -14.57
CA ALA A 154 -10.37 8.94 -13.24
C ALA A 154 -11.37 7.78 -12.98
N LEU A 155 -10.93 6.80 -12.19
CA LEU A 155 -11.82 5.78 -11.67
C LEU A 155 -12.74 6.39 -10.60
N ASP A 156 -13.86 5.71 -10.33
CA ASP A 156 -14.77 6.13 -9.28
C ASP A 156 -14.03 6.23 -7.92
N PRO A 157 -14.17 7.35 -7.16
CA PRO A 157 -13.49 7.54 -5.88
C PRO A 157 -13.74 6.42 -4.85
N ALA A 158 -14.85 5.67 -4.96
CA ALA A 158 -15.14 4.53 -4.10
C ALA A 158 -14.06 3.45 -4.15
N ILE A 159 -13.42 3.25 -5.31
CA ILE A 159 -12.27 2.33 -5.44
C ILE A 159 -11.11 2.82 -4.57
N GLY A 160 -10.84 4.12 -4.60
CA GLY A 160 -9.82 4.75 -3.74
C GLY A 160 -10.16 4.65 -2.25
N TYR A 161 -11.43 4.85 -1.86
CA TYR A 161 -11.87 4.67 -0.48
C TYR A 161 -11.66 3.23 0.00
N TYR A 162 -12.00 2.25 -0.83
CA TYR A 162 -11.79 0.84 -0.53
C TYR A 162 -10.31 0.52 -0.31
N LEU A 163 -9.42 0.97 -1.20
CA LEU A 163 -7.98 0.72 -1.10
C LEU A 163 -7.38 1.37 0.16
N ARG A 164 -7.79 2.61 0.50
CA ARG A 164 -7.34 3.28 1.72
C ARG A 164 -7.81 2.59 2.99
N LYS A 165 -9.04 2.06 3.01
CA LYS A 165 -9.53 1.25 4.13
C LYS A 165 -8.70 -0.02 4.29
N LYS A 166 -8.41 -0.74 3.20
CA LYS A 166 -7.54 -1.93 3.24
C LYS A 166 -6.13 -1.63 3.72
N GLU A 167 -5.55 -0.52 3.28
CA GLU A 167 -4.25 -0.05 3.75
C GLU A 167 -4.23 0.23 5.26
N ALA A 168 -5.23 0.95 5.77
CA ALA A 168 -5.34 1.20 7.21
C ALA A 168 -5.52 -0.09 8.02
N ILE A 169 -6.24 -1.08 7.49
CA ILE A 169 -6.37 -2.41 8.11
C ILE A 169 -5.03 -3.15 8.11
N ALA A 170 -4.30 -3.15 6.98
CA ALA A 170 -3.02 -3.84 6.87
C ALA A 170 -1.96 -3.27 7.84
N GLU A 171 -1.85 -1.93 7.92
CA GLU A 171 -0.96 -1.25 8.87
C GLU A 171 -1.44 -1.45 10.32
N GLY A 172 -2.74 -1.32 10.57
CA GLY A 172 -3.30 -1.53 11.91
C GLY A 172 -3.08 -2.94 12.44
N ALA A 173 -3.26 -3.96 11.60
CA ALA A 173 -2.98 -5.34 11.96
C ALA A 173 -1.49 -5.57 12.26
N TYR A 174 -0.58 -4.91 11.54
CA TYR A 174 0.85 -4.95 11.83
C TYR A 174 1.20 -4.22 13.13
N THR A 175 0.57 -3.08 13.41
CA THR A 175 0.71 -2.39 14.71
C THR A 175 0.30 -3.27 15.88
N MET A 176 -0.74 -4.09 15.72
CA MET A 176 -1.16 -5.03 16.77
C MET A 176 -0.09 -6.08 17.09
N THR A 177 0.76 -6.48 16.15
CA THR A 177 1.88 -7.39 16.48
C THR A 177 2.88 -6.74 17.42
N TYR A 178 3.09 -5.43 17.31
CA TYR A 178 3.91 -4.66 18.25
C TYR A 178 3.22 -4.46 19.59
N VAL A 179 1.89 -4.26 19.60
CA VAL A 179 1.12 -4.22 20.86
C VAL A 179 1.29 -5.52 21.62
N ASP A 180 1.12 -6.66 20.96
CA ASP A 180 1.24 -7.98 21.58
C ASP A 180 2.67 -8.25 22.07
N ALA A 181 3.67 -7.94 21.25
CA ALA A 181 5.08 -8.06 21.65
C ALA A 181 5.40 -7.17 22.86
N TYR A 182 4.92 -5.92 22.86
CA TYR A 182 5.10 -5.00 23.98
C TYR A 182 4.46 -5.53 25.27
N LYS A 183 3.23 -6.06 25.18
CA LYS A 183 2.54 -6.67 26.32
C LYS A 183 3.26 -7.90 26.86
N ILE A 184 3.87 -8.72 26.00
CA ILE A 184 4.70 -9.85 26.43
C ILE A 184 5.90 -9.34 27.23
N LEU A 185 6.63 -8.36 26.72
CA LEU A 185 7.80 -7.79 27.39
C LEU A 185 7.47 -7.21 28.76
N VAL A 186 6.35 -6.49 28.87
CA VAL A 186 5.91 -5.86 30.12
C VAL A 186 5.34 -6.89 31.10
N ASN A 187 4.39 -7.72 30.68
CA ASN A 187 3.60 -8.53 31.62
C ASN A 187 4.22 -9.92 31.87
N LYS A 188 4.77 -10.55 30.83
CA LYS A 188 5.28 -11.93 30.89
C LYS A 188 6.77 -11.95 31.20
N ASP A 189 7.56 -11.24 30.41
CA ASP A 189 9.02 -11.25 30.56
C ASP A 189 9.48 -10.29 31.66
N ARG A 190 8.59 -9.36 32.07
CA ARG A 190 8.81 -8.41 33.17
C ARG A 190 10.10 -7.60 32.97
N ASN A 191 10.39 -7.26 31.72
CA ASN A 191 11.66 -6.71 31.31
C ASN A 191 11.50 -5.27 30.81
N ILE A 192 11.72 -4.32 31.71
CA ILE A 192 11.58 -2.88 31.40
C ILE A 192 12.59 -2.39 30.37
N TYR A 193 13.77 -3.00 30.30
CA TYR A 193 14.82 -2.64 29.35
C TYR A 193 14.41 -2.98 27.90
N TYR A 194 13.92 -4.20 27.65
CA TYR A 194 13.42 -4.56 26.32
C TYR A 194 12.10 -3.84 26.00
N ALA A 195 11.23 -3.65 27.00
CA ALA A 195 10.02 -2.84 26.82
C ALA A 195 10.38 -1.40 26.40
N ASN A 196 11.40 -0.78 26.99
CA ASN A 196 11.88 0.54 26.61
C ASN A 196 12.27 0.64 25.13
N ASN A 197 12.97 -0.37 24.61
CA ASN A 197 13.33 -0.39 23.18
C ASN A 197 12.07 -0.54 22.31
N MET A 198 11.13 -1.39 22.72
CA MET A 198 9.89 -1.61 21.97
C MET A 198 8.91 -0.43 22.04
N TYR A 199 8.97 0.38 23.10
CA TYR A 199 8.10 1.54 23.32
C TYR A 199 8.14 2.53 22.14
N ASP A 200 9.34 2.85 21.64
CA ASP A 200 9.51 3.80 20.53
C ASP A 200 9.00 3.20 19.21
N TYR A 201 9.24 1.91 18.97
CA TYR A 201 8.71 1.21 17.79
C TYR A 201 7.19 1.21 17.78
N LEU A 202 6.56 0.82 18.89
CA LEU A 202 5.10 0.82 19.03
C LEU A 202 4.53 2.24 18.86
N SER A 203 5.14 3.23 19.52
CA SER A 203 4.73 4.64 19.40
C SER A 203 4.76 5.14 17.95
N ARG A 204 5.79 4.76 17.20
CA ARG A 204 5.93 5.11 15.77
C ARG A 204 4.83 4.45 14.94
N HIS A 205 4.59 3.16 15.11
CA HIS A 205 3.58 2.43 14.34
C HIS A 205 2.14 2.86 14.66
N ILE A 206 1.86 3.24 15.91
CA ILE A 206 0.59 3.89 16.26
C ILE A 206 0.39 5.16 15.44
N LYS A 207 1.39 6.06 15.38
CA LYS A 207 1.28 7.31 14.62
C LYS A 207 1.07 7.09 13.12
N GLU A 208 1.81 6.16 12.52
CA GLU A 208 1.62 5.81 11.11
C GLU A 208 0.24 5.18 10.86
N THR A 209 -0.23 4.31 11.75
CA THR A 209 -1.59 3.74 11.68
C THR A 209 -2.65 4.84 11.75
N GLU A 210 -2.54 5.78 12.69
CA GLU A 210 -3.47 6.91 12.82
C GLU A 210 -3.51 7.77 11.55
N LYS A 211 -2.34 8.05 10.96
CA LYS A 211 -2.22 8.78 9.70
C LYS A 211 -2.95 8.06 8.57
N ARG A 212 -2.81 6.75 8.43
CA ARG A 212 -3.51 5.97 7.39
C ARG A 212 -5.01 5.89 7.66
N ILE A 213 -5.44 5.68 8.91
CA ILE A 213 -6.86 5.73 9.31
C ILE A 213 -7.46 7.11 8.98
N GLY A 214 -6.72 8.20 9.20
CA GLY A 214 -7.16 9.56 8.87
C GLY A 214 -7.60 9.75 7.41
N GLN A 215 -7.06 8.94 6.49
CA GLN A 215 -7.37 8.97 5.06
C GLN A 215 -8.58 8.09 4.66
N VAL A 216 -9.13 7.31 5.59
CA VAL A 216 -10.31 6.47 5.35
C VAL A 216 -11.58 7.33 5.31
N SER A 217 -12.47 7.04 4.37
CA SER A 217 -13.75 7.75 4.25
C SER A 217 -14.75 7.28 5.32
N GLY A 218 -15.51 8.23 5.87
CA GLY A 218 -16.51 8.00 6.91
C GLY A 218 -15.95 8.09 8.33
N SER A 219 -16.57 8.91 9.19
CA SER A 219 -16.17 9.07 10.59
C SER A 219 -16.32 7.79 11.40
N SER A 220 -17.45 7.08 11.26
CA SER A 220 -17.69 5.80 11.95
C SER A 220 -16.64 4.75 11.59
N ALA A 221 -16.33 4.56 10.31
CA ALA A 221 -15.29 3.63 9.88
C ALA A 221 -13.90 3.98 10.47
N ARG A 222 -13.57 5.27 10.57
CA ARG A 222 -12.34 5.73 11.23
C ARG A 222 -12.36 5.44 12.73
N ALA A 223 -13.46 5.70 13.41
CA ALA A 223 -13.62 5.44 14.84
C ALA A 223 -13.47 3.95 15.15
N ASP A 224 -14.07 3.08 14.33
CA ASP A 224 -13.93 1.62 14.48
C ASP A 224 -12.48 1.18 14.33
N LEU A 225 -11.79 1.65 13.29
CA LEU A 225 -10.38 1.32 13.08
C LEU A 225 -9.47 1.85 14.21
N GLN A 226 -9.73 3.07 14.69
CA GLN A 226 -9.02 3.64 15.84
C GLN A 226 -9.19 2.77 17.09
N LYS A 227 -10.43 2.39 17.38
CA LYS A 227 -10.77 1.52 18.51
C LYS A 227 -10.08 0.16 18.40
N THR A 228 -10.05 -0.45 17.21
CA THR A 228 -9.48 -1.78 17.00
C THR A 228 -7.95 -1.78 17.00
N TYR A 229 -7.30 -0.83 16.34
CA TYR A 229 -5.87 -0.92 16.01
C TYR A 229 -4.97 0.09 16.72
N VAL A 230 -5.53 1.16 17.29
CA VAL A 230 -4.73 2.24 17.89
C VAL A 230 -4.91 2.28 19.40
N GLN A 231 -6.16 2.25 19.88
CA GLN A 231 -6.46 2.39 21.29
C GLN A 231 -5.79 1.33 22.19
N PRO A 232 -5.68 0.04 21.80
CA PRO A 232 -4.96 -0.94 22.60
C PRO A 232 -3.50 -0.55 22.83
N GLY A 233 -2.80 -0.12 21.78
CA GLY A 233 -1.41 0.30 21.89
C GLY A 233 -1.23 1.59 22.68
N LYS A 234 -2.12 2.57 22.51
CA LYS A 234 -2.11 3.80 23.31
C LYS A 234 -2.30 3.52 24.80
N LYS A 235 -3.23 2.61 25.13
CA LYS A 235 -3.46 2.18 26.51
C LYS A 235 -2.19 1.59 27.15
N GLU A 236 -1.48 0.71 26.45
CA GLU A 236 -0.24 0.11 26.97
C GLU A 236 0.90 1.14 27.10
N ILE A 237 1.02 2.07 26.14
CA ILE A 237 1.98 3.17 26.19
C ILE A 237 1.71 4.08 27.39
N GLU A 238 0.45 4.48 27.59
CA GLU A 238 0.06 5.39 28.67
C GLU A 238 0.25 4.73 30.03
N ARG A 239 -0.15 3.47 30.17
CA ARG A 239 0.05 2.65 31.37
C ARG A 239 1.52 2.59 31.81
N THR A 240 2.47 2.63 30.87
CA THR A 240 3.89 2.40 31.13
C THR A 240 4.77 3.64 30.99
N ILE A 241 4.22 4.77 30.53
CA ILE A 241 4.99 5.96 30.11
C ILE A 241 5.96 6.45 31.19
N TYR A 242 5.53 6.51 32.44
CA TYR A 242 6.37 7.02 33.53
C TYR A 242 7.36 5.98 34.04
N TYR A 243 7.09 4.68 33.92
CA TYR A 243 8.07 3.62 34.19
C TYR A 243 9.22 3.67 33.16
N ILE A 244 8.88 3.83 31.88
CA ILE A 244 9.86 4.00 30.79
C ILE A 244 10.67 5.30 30.98
N SER A 245 9.98 6.40 31.32
CA SER A 245 10.64 7.68 31.58
C SER A 245 11.59 7.61 32.77
N ARG A 246 11.19 6.95 33.86
CA ARG A 246 12.03 6.70 35.04
C ARG A 246 13.28 5.91 34.66
N HIS A 247 13.13 4.79 33.93
CA HIS A 247 14.26 3.99 33.44
C HIS A 247 15.24 4.82 32.60
N ARG A 248 14.73 5.59 31.62
CA ARG A 248 15.55 6.46 30.77
C ARG A 248 16.31 7.52 31.57
N LEU A 249 15.63 8.16 32.54
CA LEU A 249 16.26 9.15 33.41
C LEU A 249 17.37 8.51 34.23
N MET A 250 17.13 7.35 34.86
CA MET A 250 18.16 6.65 35.64
C MET A 250 19.40 6.34 34.80
N ASN A 251 19.25 5.84 33.58
CA ASN A 251 20.39 5.59 32.68
C ASN A 251 21.21 6.87 32.41
N SER A 252 20.53 8.00 32.21
CA SER A 252 21.19 9.31 32.05
C SER A 252 21.93 9.74 33.32
N LEU A 253 21.32 9.55 34.50
CA LEU A 253 21.92 9.91 35.78
C LEU A 253 23.12 9.01 36.12
N PHE A 254 23.06 7.71 35.80
CA PHE A 254 24.20 6.80 35.92
C PHE A 254 25.39 7.29 35.08
N ALA A 255 25.14 7.67 33.82
CA ALA A 255 26.18 8.19 32.94
C ALA A 255 26.80 9.51 33.48
N LEU A 256 25.99 10.41 34.03
CA LEU A 256 26.48 11.62 34.69
C LEU A 256 27.35 11.30 35.92
N ALA A 257 26.88 10.41 36.80
CA ALA A 257 27.61 10.04 38.01
C ALA A 257 28.95 9.36 37.68
N GLN A 258 28.98 8.44 36.71
CA GLN A 258 30.19 7.76 36.24
C GLN A 258 31.19 8.69 35.56
N SER A 259 30.73 9.78 34.92
CA SER A 259 31.58 10.81 34.33
C SER A 259 32.07 11.86 35.34
N GLY A 260 31.83 11.65 36.64
CA GLY A 260 32.25 12.57 37.71
C GLY A 260 31.31 13.75 37.94
N LYS A 261 30.21 13.86 37.18
CA LYS A 261 29.23 14.94 37.27
C LYS A 261 28.14 14.65 38.31
N LYS A 262 28.56 14.30 39.53
CA LYS A 262 27.65 13.84 40.58
C LYS A 262 26.63 14.90 41.03
N GLU A 263 27.04 16.16 41.12
CA GLU A 263 26.12 17.26 41.48
C GLU A 263 25.05 17.51 40.40
N GLU A 264 25.40 17.43 39.12
CA GLU A 264 24.43 17.51 38.01
C GLU A 264 23.41 16.36 38.08
N ALA A 265 23.87 15.15 38.42
CA ALA A 265 22.99 14.00 38.59
C ALA A 265 22.07 14.17 39.83
N LYS A 266 22.64 14.61 40.95
CA LYS A 266 21.91 14.85 42.21
C LYS A 266 20.79 15.86 42.05
N ALA A 267 21.03 16.93 41.28
CA ALA A 267 20.04 17.96 40.99
C ALA A 267 18.79 17.43 40.25
N GLN A 268 18.89 16.27 39.59
CA GLN A 268 17.79 15.66 38.84
C GLN A 268 17.03 14.56 39.61
N LEU A 269 17.51 14.13 40.78
CA LEU A 269 16.82 13.16 41.63
C LEU A 269 15.35 13.55 41.96
N PRO A 270 15.00 14.83 42.19
CA PRO A 270 13.61 15.22 42.40
C PRO A 270 12.69 15.00 41.17
N GLU A 271 13.22 14.97 39.95
CA GLU A 271 12.43 14.54 38.78
C GLU A 271 12.19 13.03 38.82
N LEU A 272 13.18 12.24 39.26
CA LEU A 272 13.04 10.80 39.40
C LEU A 272 11.95 10.43 40.42
N ASP A 273 11.92 11.10 41.57
CA ASP A 273 10.87 10.95 42.60
C ASP A 273 9.48 11.25 42.02
N ARG A 274 9.36 12.38 41.30
CA ARG A 274 8.10 12.78 40.65
C ARG A 274 7.65 11.78 39.59
N LEU A 275 8.57 11.19 38.82
CA LEU A 275 8.24 10.15 37.83
C LEU A 275 7.73 8.87 38.51
N LYS A 276 8.33 8.47 39.64
CA LYS A 276 7.88 7.32 40.44
C LYS A 276 6.43 7.51 40.92
N GLU A 277 6.13 8.67 41.52
CA GLU A 277 4.77 9.00 41.96
C GLU A 277 3.76 9.06 40.80
N LYS A 278 4.15 9.68 39.68
CA LYS A 278 3.30 9.76 38.49
C LYS A 278 3.00 8.38 37.90
N ALA A 279 3.95 7.44 37.94
CA ALA A 279 3.76 6.08 37.46
C ALA A 279 2.67 5.33 38.24
N GLU A 280 2.64 5.46 39.57
CA GLU A 280 1.61 4.85 40.41
C GLU A 280 0.25 5.50 40.18
N ARG A 281 0.23 6.84 40.15
CA ARG A 281 -0.98 7.63 39.97
C ARG A 281 -1.67 7.37 38.63
N ILE A 282 -0.93 7.34 37.51
CA ILE A 282 -1.55 7.14 36.18
C ILE A 282 -2.21 5.76 36.08
N VAL A 283 -1.62 4.74 36.71
CA VAL A 283 -2.19 3.39 36.76
C VAL A 283 -3.50 3.38 37.56
N GLN A 284 -3.50 4.02 38.73
CA GLN A 284 -4.67 4.08 39.61
C GLN A 284 -5.80 4.93 39.02
N GLU A 285 -5.51 6.17 38.61
CA GLU A 285 -6.51 7.11 38.09
C GLU A 285 -7.04 6.68 36.72
N GLY A 286 -6.18 6.09 35.88
CA GLY A 286 -6.54 5.58 34.56
C GLY A 286 -7.27 4.23 34.58
N GLY A 287 -7.38 3.58 35.75
CA GLY A 287 -7.94 2.23 35.85
C GLY A 287 -7.17 1.20 35.02
N TYR A 288 -5.85 1.38 34.90
CA TYR A 288 -4.99 0.45 34.19
C TYR A 288 -4.67 -0.76 35.06
N GLU A 289 -4.37 -1.88 34.43
CA GLU A 289 -3.80 -3.02 35.14
C GLU A 289 -2.44 -2.60 35.74
N PRO A 290 -2.15 -2.92 37.00
CA PRO A 290 -0.83 -2.65 37.57
C PRO A 290 0.29 -3.26 36.74
N VAL A 291 1.42 -2.57 36.61
CA VAL A 291 2.64 -3.15 36.04
C VAL A 291 3.15 -4.22 37.03
N PRO A 292 3.71 -5.37 36.57
CA PRO A 292 4.22 -6.39 37.47
C PRO A 292 5.18 -5.84 38.54
N ALA A 293 5.04 -6.35 39.77
CA ALA A 293 5.84 -5.88 40.91
C ALA A 293 7.34 -6.04 40.67
N GLU A 294 7.76 -7.04 39.90
CA GLU A 294 9.15 -7.29 39.54
C GLU A 294 9.76 -6.13 38.75
N ILE A 295 9.00 -5.49 37.83
CA ILE A 295 9.48 -4.30 37.13
C ILE A 295 9.68 -3.15 38.13
N LYS A 296 8.75 -2.98 39.08
CA LYS A 296 8.85 -1.92 40.09
C LYS A 296 10.06 -2.15 41.01
N ASN A 297 10.25 -3.38 41.48
CA ASN A 297 11.36 -3.76 42.36
C ASN A 297 12.70 -3.56 41.64
N ASN A 298 12.84 -4.01 40.40
CA ASN A 298 14.07 -3.79 39.63
C ASN A 298 14.41 -2.31 39.46
N LEU A 299 13.41 -1.47 39.16
CA LEU A 299 13.62 -0.02 39.06
C LEU A 299 13.97 0.62 40.41
N ASP A 300 13.42 0.12 41.52
CA ASP A 300 13.73 0.57 42.87
C ASP A 300 15.16 0.17 43.29
N GLU A 301 15.60 -1.04 42.94
CA GLU A 301 16.98 -1.50 43.14
C GLU A 301 17.98 -0.69 42.31
N ASP A 302 17.70 -0.47 41.01
CA ASP A 302 18.53 0.37 40.13
C ASP A 302 18.64 1.81 40.67
N GLU A 303 17.52 2.36 41.17
CA GLU A 303 17.51 3.69 41.77
C GLU A 303 18.35 3.76 43.06
N GLN A 304 18.29 2.74 43.90
CA GLN A 304 19.10 2.68 45.12
C GLN A 304 20.59 2.70 44.76
N GLN A 305 21.02 1.84 43.83
CA GLN A 305 22.40 1.79 43.36
C GLN A 305 22.85 3.13 42.77
N LEU A 306 21.97 3.80 42.01
CA LEU A 306 22.24 5.12 41.47
C LEU A 306 22.48 6.15 42.58
N ARG A 307 21.65 6.16 43.62
CA ARG A 307 21.76 7.09 44.76
C ARG A 307 23.06 6.85 45.53
N GLU A 308 23.42 5.60 45.79
CA GLU A 308 24.69 5.22 46.43
C GLU A 308 25.89 5.73 45.61
N LEU A 309 25.87 5.52 44.29
CA LEU A 309 26.90 6.00 43.38
C LEU A 309 27.04 7.53 43.39
N ILE A 310 25.92 8.26 43.37
CA ILE A 310 25.89 9.73 43.44
C ILE A 310 26.43 10.23 44.79
N ASP A 311 26.05 9.58 45.89
CA ASP A 311 26.51 9.94 47.24
C ASP A 311 27.97 9.51 47.51
N GLY A 312 28.56 8.68 46.65
CA GLY A 312 29.94 8.22 46.79
C GLY A 312 30.13 7.15 47.87
N LYS A 313 29.10 6.35 48.11
CA LYS A 313 29.14 5.14 48.94
C LYS A 313 29.42 3.93 48.05
#